data_AF-A0A427ARK5-F1
#
_entry.id   AF-A0A427ARK5-F1
#
_cell.length_a   1.000
_cell.length_b   1.000
_cell.length_c   1.000
_cell.angle_alpha   90.00
_cell.angle_beta   90.00
_cell.angle_gamma   90.00
#
_symmetry.space_group_name_H-M   'P 1'
#
loop_
_entity.id
_entity.type
_entity.pdbx_description
1 polymer ?
#
loop_
_entity_poly.entity_id
_entity_poly.type
_entity_poly.pdbx_seq_one_letter_code
_entity_poly.pdbx_strand_id
1 'polypeptide(L)'
;MSELGEATQWVERADMELNEVQADLADSQHQLKEQKASRWKSDDDLLKMMKENEAIKIELPSKCIVDYKQSIRFGWGLRQMGQVSYEYGYRVALAHFQAWHPNIEVDIDPFIKKSEDSSVPMETLPWFHPFNPTCITSSFRKDTVFLEAKELLDPALLDFHLRHFGRADERSGDPH
;
A
#
# COMPACT_ATOMS: atom_id res chain seq x y z
N MET A 1 22.97 30.84 -82.56
CA MET A 1 23.91 30.45 -81.48
C MET A 1 23.36 30.76 -80.07
N SER A 2 22.37 31.64 -79.89
CA SER A 2 21.87 32.03 -78.55
C SER A 2 21.02 30.98 -77.82
N GLU A 3 20.22 30.18 -78.54
CA GLU A 3 19.32 29.18 -77.91
C GLU A 3 20.07 28.03 -77.20
N LEU A 4 21.26 27.69 -77.69
CA LEU A 4 22.05 26.57 -77.17
C LEU A 4 22.73 26.92 -75.83
N GLY A 5 23.08 28.20 -75.64
CA GLY A 5 23.67 28.72 -74.40
C GLY A 5 22.67 28.87 -73.25
N GLU A 6 21.42 29.24 -73.57
CA GLU A 6 20.34 29.29 -72.58
C GLU A 6 19.99 27.89 -72.09
N ALA A 7 19.84 26.92 -73.00
CA ALA A 7 19.54 25.54 -72.65
C ALA A 7 20.62 24.91 -71.72
N THR A 8 21.91 25.18 -71.97
CA THR A 8 22.99 24.72 -71.09
C THR A 8 22.92 25.33 -69.69
N GLN A 9 22.58 26.62 -69.58
CA GLN A 9 22.44 27.29 -68.29
C GLN A 9 21.27 26.74 -67.46
N TRP A 10 20.16 26.37 -68.11
CA TRP A 10 19.02 25.71 -67.45
C TRP A 10 19.39 24.33 -66.92
N VAL A 11 20.16 23.53 -67.68
CA VAL A 11 20.62 22.21 -67.25
C VAL A 11 21.57 22.31 -66.06
N GLU A 12 22.55 23.20 -66.09
CA GLU A 12 23.48 23.42 -64.96
C GLU A 12 22.74 23.87 -63.70
N ARG A 13 21.74 24.74 -63.83
CA ARG A 13 20.91 25.17 -62.70
C ARG A 13 20.10 24.01 -62.11
N ALA A 14 19.43 23.23 -62.95
CA ALA A 14 18.64 22.09 -62.51
C ALA A 14 19.52 21.01 -61.85
N ASP A 15 20.75 20.81 -62.34
CA ASP A 15 21.71 19.87 -61.75
C ASP A 15 22.20 20.36 -60.38
N MET A 16 22.46 21.67 -60.23
CA MET A 16 22.80 22.28 -58.93
C MET A 16 21.67 22.11 -57.91
N GLU A 17 20.43 22.37 -58.32
CA GLU A 17 19.24 22.19 -57.47
C GLU A 17 19.02 20.71 -57.09
N LEU A 18 19.23 19.78 -58.03
CA LEU A 18 19.16 18.34 -57.75
C LEU A 18 20.20 17.89 -56.73
N ASN A 19 21.44 18.37 -56.87
CA ASN A 19 22.53 18.06 -55.94
C ASN A 19 22.24 18.61 -54.53
N GLU A 20 21.66 19.81 -54.43
CA GLU A 20 21.24 20.41 -53.15
C GLU A 20 20.14 19.59 -52.47
N VAL A 21 19.06 19.27 -53.20
CA VAL A 21 17.97 18.43 -52.68
C VAL A 21 18.47 17.03 -52.29
N GLN A 22 19.41 16.46 -53.04
CA GLN A 22 20.01 15.17 -52.71
C GLN A 22 20.83 15.22 -51.42
N ALA A 23 21.56 16.31 -51.18
CA ALA A 23 22.29 16.52 -49.94
C ALA A 23 21.34 16.67 -48.74
N ASP A 24 20.28 17.48 -48.88
CA ASP A 24 19.26 17.69 -47.85
C ASP A 24 18.52 16.40 -47.50
N LEU A 25 18.22 15.57 -48.51
CA LEU A 25 17.62 14.26 -48.31
C LEU A 25 18.56 13.33 -47.52
N ALA A 26 19.85 13.32 -47.85
CA ALA A 26 20.84 12.50 -47.15
C ALA A 26 20.97 12.93 -45.67
N ASP A 27 20.99 14.25 -45.42
CA ASP A 27 21.04 14.80 -44.06
C ASP A 27 19.77 14.44 -43.26
N SER A 28 18.59 14.63 -43.85
CA SER A 28 17.31 14.27 -43.24
C SER A 28 17.24 12.77 -42.92
N GLN A 29 17.73 11.91 -43.81
CA GLN A 29 17.80 10.46 -43.57
C GLN A 29 18.76 10.12 -42.42
N HIS A 30 19.89 10.82 -42.32
CA HIS A 30 20.84 10.65 -41.21
C HIS A 30 20.19 11.05 -39.88
N GLN A 31 19.59 12.23 -39.80
CA GLN A 31 18.88 12.71 -38.60
C GLN A 31 17.78 11.75 -38.17
N LEU A 32 17.01 11.19 -39.11
CA LEU A 32 15.96 10.21 -38.79
C LEU A 32 16.52 8.92 -38.19
N LYS A 33 17.68 8.45 -38.65
CA LYS A 33 18.35 7.28 -38.06
C LYS A 33 18.81 7.56 -36.63
N GLU A 34 19.38 8.74 -36.39
CA GLU A 34 19.81 9.16 -35.05
C GLU A 34 18.61 9.30 -34.09
N GLN A 35 17.54 9.96 -34.52
CA GLN A 35 16.31 10.09 -33.73
C GLN A 35 15.71 8.72 -33.41
N LYS A 36 15.70 7.79 -34.38
CA LYS A 36 15.21 6.44 -34.17
C LYS A 36 16.06 5.70 -33.14
N ALA A 37 17.39 5.76 -33.23
CA ALA A 37 18.30 5.15 -32.26
C ALA A 37 18.12 5.74 -30.85
N SER A 38 17.99 7.07 -30.75
CA SER A 38 17.72 7.77 -29.50
C SER A 38 16.40 7.31 -28.87
N ARG A 39 15.32 7.22 -29.66
CA ARG A 39 14.02 6.72 -29.21
C ARG A 39 14.10 5.29 -28.67
N TRP A 40 14.78 4.38 -29.36
CA TRP A 40 14.96 3.01 -28.88
C TRP A 40 15.70 2.96 -27.54
N LYS A 41 16.71 3.81 -27.36
CA LYS A 41 17.45 3.91 -26.10
C LYS A 41 16.55 4.39 -24.95
N SER A 42 15.74 5.42 -25.19
CA SER A 42 14.78 5.90 -24.19
C SER A 42 13.70 4.85 -23.87
N ASP A 43 13.22 4.10 -24.86
CA ASP A 43 12.26 3.01 -24.66
C ASP A 43 12.86 1.88 -23.79
N ASP A 44 14.15 1.54 -23.97
CA ASP A 44 14.87 0.55 -23.15
C ASP A 44 15.11 1.04 -21.71
N ASP A 45 15.54 2.29 -21.55
CA ASP A 45 15.70 2.93 -20.23
C ASP A 45 14.36 2.95 -19.47
N LEU A 46 13.26 3.28 -20.15
CA LEU A 46 11.91 3.24 -19.59
C LEU A 46 11.52 1.81 -19.16
N LEU A 47 11.76 0.82 -20.01
CA LEU A 47 11.47 -0.58 -19.71
C LEU A 47 12.25 -1.07 -18.49
N LYS A 48 13.52 -0.67 -18.37
CA LYS A 48 14.36 -0.96 -17.20
C LYS A 48 13.77 -0.34 -15.93
N MET A 49 13.41 0.94 -15.97
CA MET A 49 12.78 1.62 -14.83
C MET A 49 11.45 0.98 -14.43
N MET A 50 10.64 0.53 -15.38
CA MET A 50 9.38 -0.17 -15.09
C MET A 50 9.62 -1.48 -14.34
N LYS A 51 10.61 -2.28 -14.76
CA LYS A 51 10.98 -3.53 -14.08
C LYS A 51 11.50 -3.27 -12.65
N GLU A 52 12.33 -2.26 -12.47
CA GLU A 52 12.82 -1.85 -11.14
C GLU A 52 11.66 -1.39 -10.25
N ASN A 53 10.72 -0.63 -10.79
CA ASN A 53 9.53 -0.19 -10.06
C ASN A 53 8.65 -1.36 -9.62
N GLU A 54 8.44 -2.34 -10.51
CA GLU A 54 7.68 -3.56 -10.20
C GLU A 54 8.36 -4.38 -9.09
N ALA A 55 9.69 -4.55 -9.16
CA ALA A 55 10.46 -5.21 -8.11
C ALA A 55 10.31 -4.48 -6.76
N ILE A 56 10.51 -3.16 -6.73
CA ILE A 56 10.37 -2.32 -5.54
C ILE A 56 8.94 -2.43 -4.95
N LYS A 57 7.91 -2.46 -5.80
CA LYS A 57 6.51 -2.59 -5.39
C LYS A 57 6.23 -3.92 -4.68
N ILE A 58 6.97 -4.97 -4.99
CA ILE A 58 6.86 -6.29 -4.35
C ILE A 58 7.72 -6.35 -3.08
N GLU A 59 8.95 -5.86 -3.11
CA GLU A 59 9.91 -5.98 -2.01
C GLU A 59 9.60 -5.03 -0.84
N LEU A 60 9.21 -3.79 -1.11
CA LEU A 60 9.00 -2.78 -0.06
C LEU A 60 7.88 -3.16 0.93
N PRO A 61 6.69 -3.62 0.51
CA PRO A 61 5.65 -4.01 1.45
C PRO A 61 6.09 -5.17 2.34
N SER A 62 6.76 -6.18 1.76
CA SER A 62 7.26 -7.34 2.51
C SER A 62 8.24 -6.90 3.60
N LYS A 63 9.24 -6.09 3.22
CA LYS A 63 10.21 -5.54 4.17
C LYS A 63 9.55 -4.68 5.24
N CYS A 64 8.64 -3.79 4.86
CA CYS A 64 7.93 -2.91 5.79
C CYS A 64 7.09 -3.71 6.81
N ILE A 65 6.44 -4.81 6.39
CA ILE A 65 5.70 -5.70 7.30
C ILE A 65 6.64 -6.36 8.29
N VAL A 66 7.79 -6.88 7.83
CA VAL A 66 8.79 -7.50 8.72
C VAL A 66 9.32 -6.48 9.73
N ASP A 67 9.72 -5.30 9.26
CA ASP A 67 10.22 -4.22 10.10
C ASP A 67 9.16 -3.77 11.13
N TYR A 68 7.90 -3.66 10.69
CA TYR A 68 6.79 -3.34 11.59
C TYR A 68 6.57 -4.41 12.66
N LYS A 69 6.56 -5.69 12.29
CA LYS A 69 6.40 -6.80 13.24
C LYS A 69 7.57 -6.90 14.23
N GLN A 70 8.78 -6.52 13.81
CA GLN A 70 9.96 -6.47 14.69
C GLN A 70 10.01 -5.21 15.54
N SER A 71 9.21 -4.19 15.23
CA SER A 71 9.21 -2.94 15.98
C SER A 71 8.75 -3.16 17.43
N ILE A 72 9.45 -2.50 18.36
CA ILE A 72 9.11 -2.50 19.79
C ILE A 72 7.63 -2.12 19.99
N ARG A 73 7.15 -1.12 19.25
CA ARG A 73 5.76 -0.66 19.29
C ARG A 73 4.74 -1.76 18.98
N PHE A 74 5.03 -2.64 18.01
CA PHE A 74 4.16 -3.78 17.70
C PHE A 74 4.08 -4.73 18.90
N GLY A 75 5.21 -5.06 19.53
CA GLY A 75 5.26 -5.87 20.75
C GLY A 75 4.46 -5.27 21.91
N TRP A 76 4.57 -3.95 22.15
CA TRP A 76 3.75 -3.28 23.18
C TRP A 76 2.26 -3.31 22.84
N GLY A 77 1.90 -3.10 21.58
CA GLY A 77 0.51 -3.20 21.11
C GLY A 77 -0.07 -4.59 21.36
N LEU A 78 0.68 -5.66 21.05
CA LEU A 78 0.27 -7.03 21.34
C LEU A 78 0.07 -7.27 22.84
N ARG A 79 0.99 -6.78 23.68
CA ARG A 79 0.88 -6.93 25.14
C ARG A 79 -0.38 -6.25 25.69
N GLN A 80 -0.69 -5.05 25.21
CA GLN A 80 -1.88 -4.31 25.61
C GLN A 80 -3.16 -5.01 25.14
N MET A 81 -3.23 -5.44 23.87
CA MET A 81 -4.40 -6.18 23.36
C MET A 81 -4.62 -7.49 24.10
N GLY A 82 -3.54 -8.23 24.42
CA GLY A 82 -3.61 -9.45 25.22
C GLY A 82 -4.15 -9.20 26.62
N GLN A 83 -3.69 -8.14 27.30
CA GLN A 83 -4.18 -7.75 28.63
C GLN A 83 -5.68 -7.44 28.61
N VAL A 84 -6.13 -6.59 27.68
CA VAL A 84 -7.55 -6.20 27.57
C VAL A 84 -8.43 -7.40 27.24
N SER A 85 -7.98 -8.29 26.36
CA SER A 85 -8.72 -9.50 25.98
C SER A 85 -8.85 -10.48 27.15
N TYR A 86 -7.77 -10.64 27.92
CA TYR A 86 -7.75 -11.50 29.11
C TYR A 86 -8.65 -10.94 30.22
N GLU A 87 -8.58 -9.63 30.50
CA GLU A 87 -9.47 -8.96 31.46
C GLU A 87 -10.94 -9.11 31.06
N TYR A 88 -11.26 -8.89 29.78
CA TYR A 88 -12.62 -9.08 29.28
C TYR A 88 -13.11 -10.52 29.48
N GLY A 89 -12.31 -11.51 29.06
CA GLY A 89 -12.63 -12.92 29.24
C GLY A 89 -12.84 -13.31 30.71
N TYR A 90 -12.00 -12.78 31.60
CA TYR A 90 -12.12 -12.98 33.03
C TYR A 90 -13.43 -12.41 33.58
N ARG A 91 -13.79 -11.17 33.24
CA ARG A 91 -15.03 -10.53 33.71
C ARG A 91 -16.27 -11.27 33.24
N VAL A 92 -16.27 -11.77 32.00
CA VAL A 92 -17.36 -12.60 31.47
C VAL A 92 -17.45 -13.91 32.26
N ALA A 93 -16.34 -14.62 32.45
CA ALA A 93 -16.31 -15.86 33.21
C ALA A 93 -16.77 -15.66 34.67
N LEU A 94 -16.35 -14.56 35.29
CA LEU A 94 -16.75 -14.17 36.65
C LEU A 94 -18.27 -13.92 36.74
N ALA A 95 -18.83 -13.15 35.81
CA ALA A 95 -20.27 -12.89 35.78
C ALA A 95 -21.08 -14.18 35.59
N HIS A 96 -20.61 -15.09 34.73
CA HIS A 96 -21.22 -16.41 34.56
C HIS A 96 -21.15 -17.26 35.84
N PHE A 97 -20.00 -17.30 36.50
CA PHE A 97 -19.82 -18.02 37.75
C PHE A 97 -20.75 -17.49 38.84
N GLN A 98 -20.85 -16.17 38.99
CA GLN A 98 -21.73 -15.52 39.95
C GLN A 98 -23.22 -15.80 39.66
N ALA A 99 -23.62 -15.85 38.39
CA ALA A 99 -24.99 -16.19 38.02
C ALA A 99 -25.37 -17.63 38.41
N TRP A 100 -24.42 -18.58 38.39
CA TRP A 100 -24.66 -19.97 38.80
C TRP A 100 -24.49 -20.22 40.29
N HIS A 101 -23.66 -19.41 40.96
CA HIS A 101 -23.35 -19.56 42.38
C HIS A 101 -23.53 -18.24 43.15
N PRO A 102 -24.78 -17.73 43.28
CA PRO A 102 -25.06 -16.41 43.83
C PRO A 102 -24.70 -16.24 45.33
N ASN A 103 -24.46 -17.34 46.05
CA ASN A 103 -24.14 -17.33 47.47
C ASN A 103 -22.63 -17.40 47.75
N ILE A 104 -21.78 -17.47 46.71
CA ILE A 104 -20.32 -17.52 46.86
C ILE A 104 -19.76 -16.14 46.54
N GLU A 105 -19.20 -15.49 47.57
CA GLU A 105 -18.50 -14.21 47.42
C GLU A 105 -17.13 -14.46 46.81
N VAL A 106 -16.86 -13.82 45.66
CA VAL A 106 -15.54 -13.86 45.01
C VAL A 106 -14.76 -12.63 45.46
N ASP A 107 -13.66 -12.88 46.18
CA ASP A 107 -12.75 -11.85 46.70
C ASP A 107 -12.00 -11.15 45.56
N ILE A 108 -12.24 -9.83 45.45
CA ILE A 108 -11.60 -8.77 44.65
C ILE A 108 -11.15 -9.17 43.23
N ASP A 109 -11.78 -8.56 42.21
CA ASP A 109 -11.33 -8.60 40.81
C ASP A 109 -9.87 -8.10 40.72
N PRO A 110 -8.90 -8.94 40.30
CA PRO A 110 -7.48 -8.60 40.21
C PRO A 110 -7.17 -7.50 39.19
N PHE A 111 -8.16 -7.10 38.37
CA PHE A 111 -8.03 -5.98 37.42
C PHE A 111 -8.60 -4.66 37.95
N ILE A 112 -9.19 -4.64 39.16
CA ILE A 112 -9.53 -3.38 39.82
C ILE A 112 -8.21 -2.69 40.19
N LYS A 113 -7.83 -1.67 39.41
CA LYS A 113 -6.70 -0.79 39.69
C LYS A 113 -6.78 -0.31 41.14
N LYS A 114 -5.91 -0.83 42.00
CA LYS A 114 -5.69 -0.23 43.32
C LYS A 114 -4.95 1.09 43.10
N SER A 115 -5.26 2.12 43.88
CA SER A 115 -4.63 3.44 43.75
C SER A 115 -3.09 3.38 43.83
N GLU A 116 -2.52 2.35 44.47
CA GLU A 116 -1.08 2.08 44.52
C GLU A 116 -0.48 1.64 43.17
N ASP A 117 -1.21 0.90 42.33
CA ASP A 117 -0.73 0.46 41.01
C ASP A 117 -0.72 1.57 39.95
N SER A 118 -1.39 2.70 40.24
CA SER A 118 -1.30 3.91 39.41
C SER A 118 0.03 4.65 39.54
N SER A 119 0.83 4.30 40.56
CA SER A 119 2.17 4.85 40.79
C SER A 119 3.29 4.09 40.10
N VAL A 120 2.98 2.93 39.49
CA VAL A 120 3.89 2.26 38.56
C VAL A 120 3.60 2.83 37.18
N PRO A 121 4.39 3.79 36.68
CA PRO A 121 4.22 4.23 35.32
C PRO A 121 4.50 3.01 34.44
N MET A 122 3.53 2.58 33.64
CA MET A 122 3.89 1.96 32.38
C MET A 122 4.76 3.00 31.69
N GLU A 123 6.05 2.73 31.50
CA GLU A 123 7.00 3.71 30.98
C GLU A 123 6.50 4.27 29.64
N THR A 124 5.71 5.35 29.72
CA THR A 124 5.25 6.14 28.59
C THR A 124 6.42 7.03 28.22
N LEU A 125 7.31 6.51 27.38
CA LEU A 125 8.34 7.36 26.81
C LEU A 125 7.71 8.39 25.87
N PRO A 126 8.12 9.67 25.91
CA PRO A 126 7.46 10.81 25.25
C PRO A 126 7.43 10.84 23.71
N TRP A 127 7.73 9.75 23.01
CA TRP A 127 7.99 9.80 21.57
C TRP A 127 6.80 9.43 20.67
N PHE A 128 5.58 9.62 21.15
CA PHE A 128 4.41 9.66 20.27
C PHE A 128 4.49 10.91 19.39
N HIS A 129 5.18 10.80 18.27
CA HIS A 129 5.04 11.71 17.13
C HIS A 129 4.03 11.15 16.13
N PRO A 130 3.19 11.99 15.52
CA PRO A 130 2.33 11.56 14.44
C PRO A 130 3.21 11.16 13.25
N PHE A 131 2.99 9.92 12.79
CA PHE A 131 3.34 9.28 11.52
C PHE A 131 4.06 10.12 10.44
N ASN A 132 5.13 9.55 9.87
CA ASN A 132 5.54 9.83 8.49
C ASN A 132 4.86 8.80 7.55
N PRO A 133 3.96 9.22 6.63
CA PRO A 133 3.05 8.31 5.91
C PRO A 133 3.67 7.61 4.70
N THR A 134 4.96 7.82 4.41
CA THR A 134 5.57 7.42 3.12
C THR A 134 5.49 5.91 2.83
N CYS A 135 5.32 5.06 3.85
CA CYS A 135 5.25 3.61 3.65
C CYS A 135 3.83 3.04 3.51
N ILE A 136 2.77 3.81 3.77
CA ILE A 136 1.39 3.27 3.82
C ILE A 136 0.58 3.64 2.57
N THR A 137 1.01 4.60 1.76
CA THR A 137 0.18 5.14 0.68
C THR A 137 0.13 4.31 -0.60
N SER A 138 0.79 3.15 -0.71
CA SER A 138 0.80 2.38 -1.97
C SER A 138 0.04 1.06 -1.99
N SER A 139 -0.41 0.46 -0.87
CA SER A 139 -1.06 -0.87 -0.99
C SER A 139 -1.88 -1.42 0.18
N PHE A 140 -2.20 -0.65 1.23
CA PHE A 140 -3.21 -1.13 2.18
C PHE A 140 -4.62 -0.86 1.64
N ARG A 141 -5.07 -1.70 0.70
CA ARG A 141 -6.51 -1.91 0.51
C ARG A 141 -7.07 -2.32 1.87
N LYS A 142 -8.04 -1.56 2.35
CA LYS A 142 -8.69 -1.74 3.66
C LYS A 142 -9.30 -3.14 3.84
N ASP A 143 -9.43 -3.89 2.75
CA ASP A 143 -10.15 -5.15 2.67
C ASP A 143 -9.32 -6.36 3.15
N THR A 144 -7.98 -6.27 3.17
CA THR A 144 -7.13 -7.44 3.52
C THR A 144 -6.98 -7.64 5.04
N VAL A 145 -7.00 -6.57 5.82
CA VAL A 145 -6.86 -6.66 7.29
C VAL A 145 -8.08 -7.34 7.92
N PHE A 146 -9.25 -7.24 7.28
CA PHE A 146 -10.48 -7.89 7.76
C PHE A 146 -10.56 -9.39 7.39
N LEU A 147 -9.71 -9.87 6.49
CA LEU A 147 -9.69 -11.27 6.06
C LEU A 147 -8.65 -12.09 6.83
N GLU A 148 -7.46 -11.56 7.13
CA GLU A 148 -6.48 -12.27 7.99
C GLU A 148 -6.95 -12.35 9.46
N ALA A 149 -7.78 -11.42 9.93
CA ALA A 149 -8.40 -11.51 11.26
C ALA A 149 -9.41 -12.68 11.38
N LYS A 150 -9.90 -13.22 10.26
CA LYS A 150 -10.80 -14.40 10.27
C LYS A 150 -10.06 -15.72 10.44
N GLU A 151 -8.79 -15.81 10.02
CA GLU A 151 -8.01 -17.05 10.18
C GLU A 151 -7.36 -17.17 11.57
N LEU A 152 -7.26 -16.06 12.32
CA LEU A 152 -6.71 -16.01 13.67
C LEU A 152 -7.78 -16.06 14.77
N LEU A 153 -9.07 -16.02 14.43
CA LEU A 153 -10.16 -16.16 15.38
C LEU A 153 -10.55 -17.63 15.51
N ASP A 154 -10.59 -18.12 16.75
CA ASP A 154 -11.17 -19.42 17.09
C ASP A 154 -12.53 -19.58 16.38
N PRO A 155 -12.77 -20.67 15.63
CA PRO A 155 -14.03 -20.92 14.94
C PRO A 155 -15.26 -20.76 15.84
N ALA A 156 -15.14 -21.05 17.15
CA ALA A 156 -16.20 -20.85 18.12
C ALA A 156 -16.52 -19.37 18.36
N LEU A 157 -15.52 -18.49 18.30
CA LEU A 157 -15.67 -17.04 18.46
C LEU A 157 -16.29 -16.39 17.21
N LEU A 158 -15.97 -16.91 16.03
CA LEU A 158 -16.55 -16.48 14.75
C LEU A 158 -18.03 -16.90 14.63
N ASP A 159 -18.34 -18.12 15.05
CA ASP A 159 -19.71 -18.67 15.06
C ASP A 159 -20.61 -17.95 16.10
N PHE A 160 -20.02 -17.52 17.23
CA PHE A 160 -20.71 -16.65 18.20
C PHE A 160 -21.01 -15.26 17.63
N HIS A 161 -20.07 -14.62 16.93
CA HIS A 161 -20.30 -13.30 16.34
C HIS A 161 -21.35 -13.32 15.21
N LEU A 162 -21.32 -14.33 14.34
CA LEU A 162 -22.32 -14.47 13.25
C LEU A 162 -23.73 -14.73 13.79
N ARG A 163 -23.87 -15.53 14.86
CA ARG A 163 -25.17 -15.80 15.49
C ARG A 163 -25.78 -14.60 16.22
N HIS A 164 -24.95 -13.73 16.79
CA HIS A 164 -25.43 -12.63 17.64
C HIS A 164 -25.43 -11.25 16.96
N PHE A 165 -24.60 -11.05 15.92
CA PHE A 165 -24.46 -9.76 15.25
C PHE A 165 -24.67 -9.83 13.73
N GLY A 166 -24.79 -11.02 13.14
CA GLY A 166 -25.03 -11.23 11.71
C GLY A 166 -26.51 -11.22 11.33
N ARG A 167 -27.19 -10.08 11.50
CA ARG A 167 -28.44 -9.81 10.76
C ARG A 167 -28.59 -8.32 10.54
N ALA A 168 -27.91 -7.80 9.52
CA ALA A 168 -28.31 -6.53 8.93
C ALA A 168 -29.66 -6.78 8.25
N ASP A 169 -30.72 -6.28 8.88
CA ASP A 169 -32.09 -6.34 8.39
C ASP A 169 -32.19 -5.48 7.12
N GLU A 170 -32.17 -6.12 5.95
CA GLU A 170 -32.62 -5.51 4.70
C GLU A 170 -34.15 -5.37 4.73
N ARG A 171 -34.67 -4.39 5.49
CA ARG A 171 -36.02 -3.88 5.23
C ARG A 171 -36.29 -2.54 5.90
N SER A 172 -36.13 -1.46 5.12
CA SER A 172 -36.89 -0.22 5.28
C SER A 172 -36.79 0.62 4.00
N GLY A 173 -37.30 0.07 2.91
CA GLY A 173 -37.88 0.91 1.86
C GLY A 173 -39.38 0.91 2.11
N ASP A 174 -39.92 2.02 2.60
CA ASP A 174 -41.36 2.24 2.60
C ASP A 174 -41.67 3.29 1.52
N PRO A 175 -42.57 2.99 0.57
CA PRO A 175 -43.04 3.95 -0.41
C PRO A 175 -44.30 4.64 0.12
N HIS A 176 -44.31 5.97 0.16
CA HIS A 176 -45.45 6.80 -0.26
C HIS A 176 -45.09 8.29 -0.27
#